data_AF-A0A3A5VHN7-F1
#
_entry.id   AF-A0A3A5VHN7-F1
#
_cell.length_a   1.000
_cell.length_b   1.000
_cell.length_c   1.000
_cell.angle_alpha   90.00
_cell.angle_beta   90.00
_cell.angle_gamma   90.00
#
_symmetry.space_group_name_H-M   'P 1'
#
loop_
_entity.id
_entity.type
_entity.pdbx_description
1 polymer ?
#
loop_
_entity_poly.entity_id
_entity_poly.type
_entity_poly.pdbx_seq_one_letter_code
_entity_poly.pdbx_strand_id
1 'polypeptide(L)'
;MEEGLPPAVPFLPHRLIRVGQQRLVIGTEGELLLLNPELESHEPPALPFPMRISHAAVHDERLYATWIDGELMKARMGVLDLKQSLSSGVKRAELRTNHNPSQPLHPQGAVWSHVLDAEPLALGVAKDEVVFVLWRRGIYGLTPDARERWRMPEATWSYPKARPRNTETIALHMESTTFTITSRGGRVQRRSRATGEMVEEFIAPGPEAPLEHHFQHDAHHLYASTRGALHWVHNDNILAKVQSSGPIQSATWDERWQGWRVAGWREELLLSQRKVAQHAWDEIPMALVLQKERTLILFNDGSWAESAFETPNQEEE
;
A
#
# COMPACT_ATOMS: atom_id res chain seq x y z
N MET A 1 -2.25 25.68 -19.39
CA MET A 1 -1.43 24.46 -19.40
C MET A 1 -0.23 24.79 -18.56
N GLU A 2 -0.13 24.21 -17.36
CA GLU A 2 1.10 24.28 -16.58
C GLU A 2 2.13 23.44 -17.33
N GLU A 3 3.11 24.09 -17.95
CA GLU A 3 4.12 23.43 -18.77
C GLU A 3 4.92 22.43 -17.92
N GLY A 4 5.12 21.22 -18.44
CA GLY A 4 6.00 20.21 -17.84
C GLY A 4 5.35 19.29 -16.79
N LEU A 5 4.04 19.37 -16.54
CA LEU A 5 3.33 18.36 -15.74
C LEU A 5 2.88 17.16 -16.59
N PRO A 6 2.78 15.96 -15.99
CA PRO A 6 2.29 14.78 -16.71
C PRO A 6 0.82 14.92 -17.12
N PRO A 7 0.35 14.14 -18.12
CA PRO A 7 -1.07 14.04 -18.43
C PRO A 7 -1.89 13.57 -17.22
N ALA A 8 -3.12 14.08 -17.12
CA ALA A 8 -4.04 13.64 -16.07
C ALA A 8 -4.35 12.15 -16.18
N VAL A 9 -4.42 11.47 -15.05
CA VAL A 9 -4.87 10.07 -14.97
C VAL A 9 -6.35 10.01 -15.34
N PRO A 10 -6.77 9.16 -16.29
CA PRO A 10 -8.14 9.17 -16.84
C PRO A 10 -9.18 8.42 -15.98
N PHE A 11 -8.90 8.21 -14.70
CA PHE A 11 -9.78 7.60 -13.69
C PHE A 11 -9.37 8.11 -12.30
N LEU A 12 -10.21 7.87 -11.28
CA LEU A 12 -9.93 8.30 -9.90
C LEU A 12 -8.82 7.43 -9.30
N PRO A 13 -7.60 7.96 -9.08
CA PRO A 13 -6.52 7.17 -8.50
C PRO A 13 -6.79 6.86 -7.03
N HIS A 14 -6.47 5.64 -6.64
CA HIS A 14 -6.53 5.16 -5.27
C HIS A 14 -5.14 4.88 -4.68
N ARG A 15 -4.20 4.41 -5.50
CA ARG A 15 -2.83 4.09 -5.06
C ARG A 15 -1.85 4.27 -6.21
N LEU A 16 -0.61 4.62 -5.88
CA LEU A 16 0.50 4.66 -6.81
C LEU A 16 1.66 3.82 -6.25
N ILE A 17 2.16 2.88 -7.04
CA ILE A 17 3.23 1.94 -6.63
C ILE A 17 4.42 2.10 -7.58
N ARG A 18 5.63 2.06 -7.04
CA ARG A 18 6.86 2.02 -7.84
C ARG A 18 7.07 0.64 -8.46
N VAL A 19 7.37 0.61 -9.75
CA VAL A 19 7.68 -0.60 -10.52
C VAL A 19 9.01 -0.38 -11.23
N GLY A 20 10.13 -0.71 -10.59
CA GLY A 20 11.45 -0.32 -11.09
C GLY A 20 11.56 1.21 -11.24
N GLN A 21 11.69 1.70 -12.48
CA GLN A 21 11.66 3.14 -12.81
C GLN A 21 10.27 3.66 -13.17
N GLN A 22 9.33 2.78 -13.50
CA GLN A 22 7.94 3.09 -13.85
C GLN A 22 7.07 3.32 -12.61
N ARG A 23 5.83 3.76 -12.82
CA ARG A 23 4.80 3.87 -11.77
C ARG A 23 3.53 3.17 -12.21
N LEU A 24 2.98 2.34 -11.34
CA LEU A 24 1.66 1.75 -11.53
C LEU A 24 0.64 2.58 -10.75
N VAL A 25 -0.31 3.18 -11.45
CA VAL A 25 -1.47 3.84 -10.86
C VAL A 25 -2.61 2.82 -10.79
N ILE A 26 -3.23 2.71 -9.61
CA ILE A 26 -4.35 1.82 -9.33
C ILE A 26 -5.57 2.69 -9.03
N GLY A 27 -6.67 2.48 -9.76
CA GLY A 27 -7.93 3.19 -9.60
C GLY A 27 -8.83 2.63 -8.51
N THR A 28 -9.91 3.35 -8.21
CA THR A 28 -10.88 2.96 -7.18
C THR A 28 -11.70 1.72 -7.55
N GLU A 29 -11.92 1.47 -8.85
CA GLU A 29 -12.71 0.34 -9.36
C GLU A 29 -11.85 -0.85 -9.80
N GLY A 30 -10.52 -0.75 -9.63
CA GLY A 30 -9.55 -1.78 -10.02
C GLY A 30 -8.82 -1.48 -11.34
N GLU A 31 -8.94 -0.26 -11.87
CA GLU A 31 -8.19 0.20 -13.04
C GLU A 31 -6.69 0.17 -12.77
N LEU A 32 -5.91 -0.14 -13.80
CA LEU A 32 -4.46 -0.14 -13.77
C LEU A 32 -3.93 0.69 -14.95
N LEU A 33 -2.97 1.55 -14.66
CA LEU A 33 -2.23 2.31 -15.67
C LEU A 33 -0.75 2.31 -15.35
N LEU A 34 0.07 1.80 -16.27
CA LEU A 34 1.52 1.80 -16.13
C LEU A 34 2.09 3.05 -16.80
N LEU A 35 2.73 3.90 -16.01
CA LEU A 35 3.41 5.10 -16.45
C LEU A 35 4.90 4.84 -16.61
N ASN A 36 5.49 5.38 -17.68
CA ASN A 36 6.93 5.38 -17.90
C ASN A 36 7.66 6.27 -16.85
N PRO A 37 9.00 6.31 -16.81
CA PRO A 37 9.74 7.14 -15.86
C PRO A 37 9.41 8.64 -15.95
N GLU A 38 9.00 9.11 -17.12
CA GLU A 38 8.55 10.48 -17.42
C GLU A 38 7.09 10.73 -17.00
N LEU A 39 6.41 9.71 -16.45
CA LEU A 39 5.01 9.71 -16.01
C LEU A 39 3.97 9.82 -17.13
N GLU A 40 4.35 9.42 -18.34
CA GLU A 40 3.45 9.29 -19.49
C GLU A 40 3.00 7.83 -19.65
N SER A 41 1.83 7.63 -20.25
CA SER A 41 1.36 6.29 -20.63
C SER A 41 1.39 6.10 -22.15
N HIS A 42 1.84 4.93 -22.59
CA HIS A 42 1.75 4.50 -23.99
C HIS A 42 0.53 3.61 -24.27
N GLU A 43 -0.14 3.12 -23.22
CA GLU A 43 -1.32 2.26 -23.32
C GLU A 43 -2.52 2.89 -22.60
N PRO A 44 -3.76 2.61 -23.04
CA PRO A 44 -4.93 3.00 -22.27
C PRO A 44 -4.99 2.24 -20.93
N PRO A 45 -5.69 2.76 -19.92
CA PRO A 45 -5.95 2.02 -18.69
C PRO A 45 -6.60 0.67 -18.97
N ALA A 46 -6.17 -0.33 -18.20
CA ALA A 46 -6.79 -1.66 -18.20
C ALA A 46 -7.62 -1.87 -16.93
N LEU A 47 -8.66 -2.68 -17.03
CA LEU A 47 -9.45 -3.17 -15.90
C LEU A 47 -9.42 -4.70 -15.89
N PRO A 48 -8.33 -5.34 -15.39
CA PRO A 48 -8.18 -6.80 -15.47
C PRO A 48 -9.29 -7.55 -14.77
N PHE A 49 -9.81 -6.96 -13.70
CA PHE A 49 -10.94 -7.49 -12.96
C PHE A 49 -11.76 -6.33 -12.40
N PRO A 50 -13.08 -6.30 -12.59
CA PRO A 50 -13.93 -5.16 -12.24
C PRO A 50 -14.33 -5.21 -10.75
N MET A 51 -13.31 -5.18 -9.87
CA MET A 51 -13.42 -5.16 -8.42
C MET A 51 -12.27 -4.32 -7.85
N ARG A 52 -12.50 -3.64 -6.73
CA ARG A 52 -11.46 -2.82 -6.08
C ARG A 52 -10.25 -3.68 -5.69
N ILE A 53 -9.05 -3.17 -5.98
CA ILE A 53 -7.82 -3.74 -5.42
C ILE A 53 -7.64 -3.23 -3.98
N SER A 54 -7.73 -4.13 -3.00
CA SER A 54 -7.61 -3.79 -1.58
C SER A 54 -6.14 -3.71 -1.12
N HIS A 55 -5.34 -4.67 -1.55
CA HIS A 55 -3.92 -4.74 -1.27
C HIS A 55 -3.15 -5.05 -2.54
N ALA A 56 -2.02 -4.39 -2.68
CA ALA A 56 -1.12 -4.54 -3.81
C ALA A 56 0.32 -4.37 -3.34
N ALA A 57 1.21 -5.22 -3.85
CA ALA A 57 2.64 -5.17 -3.68
C ALA A 57 3.31 -5.57 -5.00
N VAL A 58 4.50 -5.03 -5.26
CA VAL A 58 5.24 -5.31 -6.50
C VAL A 58 6.62 -5.86 -6.16
N HIS A 59 7.00 -6.93 -6.85
CA HIS A 59 8.37 -7.45 -6.84
C HIS A 59 8.71 -8.02 -8.22
N ASP A 60 9.91 -7.74 -8.74
CA ASP A 60 10.37 -8.20 -10.07
C ASP A 60 9.33 -7.96 -11.19
N GLU A 61 8.76 -6.74 -11.21
CA GLU A 61 7.74 -6.31 -12.18
C GLU A 61 6.49 -7.23 -12.20
N ARG A 62 6.22 -7.93 -11.10
CA ARG A 62 4.97 -8.66 -10.87
C ARG A 62 4.11 -7.93 -9.86
N LEU A 63 2.86 -7.66 -10.22
CA LEU A 63 1.86 -7.13 -9.31
C LEU A 63 1.17 -8.28 -8.58
N TYR A 64 1.43 -8.39 -7.28
CA TYR A 64 0.66 -9.24 -6.38
C TYR A 64 -0.47 -8.41 -5.83
N ALA A 65 -1.71 -8.83 -6.06
CA ALA A 65 -2.87 -8.05 -5.66
C ALA A 65 -4.00 -8.91 -5.15
N THR A 66 -4.86 -8.25 -4.38
CA THR A 66 -6.13 -8.80 -3.93
C THR A 66 -7.27 -7.92 -4.38
N TRP A 67 -8.24 -8.53 -5.04
CA TRP A 67 -9.45 -7.86 -5.52
C TRP A 67 -10.62 -8.24 -4.62
N ILE A 68 -11.41 -7.25 -4.19
CA ILE A 68 -12.59 -7.47 -3.37
C ILE A 68 -13.79 -6.70 -3.92
N ASP A 69 -14.94 -7.35 -3.90
CA ASP A 69 -16.25 -6.71 -4.10
C ASP A 69 -17.18 -7.17 -2.98
N GLY A 70 -17.45 -6.26 -2.04
CA GLY A 70 -18.30 -6.53 -0.87
C GLY A 70 -19.78 -6.63 -1.22
N GLU A 71 -20.23 -6.07 -2.34
CA GLU A 71 -21.62 -6.22 -2.80
C GLU A 71 -21.82 -7.62 -3.38
N LEU A 72 -20.86 -8.10 -4.17
CA LEU A 72 -20.89 -9.45 -4.75
C LEU A 72 -20.40 -10.54 -3.79
N MET A 73 -19.82 -10.16 -2.65
CA MET A 73 -19.14 -11.06 -1.70
C MET A 73 -18.10 -11.94 -2.40
N LYS A 74 -17.32 -11.34 -3.31
CA LYS A 74 -16.28 -12.03 -4.09
C LYS A 74 -14.91 -11.46 -3.77
N ALA A 75 -13.94 -12.35 -3.59
CA ALA A 75 -12.55 -11.98 -3.42
C ALA A 75 -11.62 -12.85 -4.27
N ARG A 76 -10.55 -12.24 -4.77
CA ARG A 76 -9.47 -12.90 -5.51
C ARG A 76 -8.13 -12.48 -4.96
N MET A 77 -7.17 -13.38 -5.00
CA MET A 77 -5.75 -13.06 -4.91
C MET A 77 -5.09 -13.55 -6.19
N GLY A 78 -4.08 -12.83 -6.67
CA GLY A 78 -3.42 -13.20 -7.92
C GLY A 78 -2.20 -12.36 -8.22
N VAL A 79 -1.56 -12.73 -9.33
CA VAL A 79 -0.38 -12.05 -9.86
C VAL A 79 -0.59 -11.67 -11.31
N LEU A 80 -0.30 -10.42 -11.63
CA LEU A 80 -0.15 -9.95 -13.01
C LEU A 80 1.33 -9.74 -13.32
N ASP A 81 1.76 -10.10 -14.53
CA ASP A 81 3.10 -9.79 -15.05
C ASP A 81 3.06 -8.41 -15.72
N LEU A 82 3.76 -7.42 -15.14
CA LEU A 82 3.78 -6.05 -15.64
C LEU A 82 4.78 -5.86 -16.81
N LYS A 83 5.54 -6.90 -17.18
CA LYS A 83 6.35 -6.92 -18.41
C LYS A 83 5.48 -7.09 -19.66
N GLN A 84 4.23 -7.51 -19.48
CA GLN A 84 3.25 -7.70 -20.55
C GLN A 84 2.24 -6.56 -20.53
N SER A 85 1.69 -6.23 -21.70
CA SER A 85 0.61 -5.24 -21.81
C SER A 85 -0.58 -5.64 -20.94
N LEU A 86 -1.10 -4.68 -20.19
CA LEU A 86 -2.26 -4.89 -19.34
C LEU A 86 -3.52 -4.98 -20.21
N SER A 87 -4.45 -5.85 -19.85
CA SER A 87 -5.69 -6.02 -20.59
C SER A 87 -6.91 -6.07 -19.68
N SER A 88 -8.01 -5.51 -20.18
CA SER A 88 -9.29 -5.54 -19.48
C SER A 88 -9.93 -6.91 -19.55
N GLY A 89 -10.49 -7.36 -18.44
CA GLY A 89 -11.16 -8.65 -18.34
C GLY A 89 -12.67 -8.59 -18.51
N VAL A 90 -13.34 -9.53 -17.86
CA VAL A 90 -14.81 -9.63 -17.81
C VAL A 90 -15.45 -8.36 -17.28
N LYS A 91 -16.69 -8.08 -17.67
CA LYS A 91 -17.48 -6.98 -17.09
C LYS A 91 -18.06 -7.36 -15.74
N ARG A 92 -18.33 -6.35 -14.89
CA ARG A 92 -18.95 -6.57 -13.56
C ARG A 92 -20.29 -7.30 -13.64
N ALA A 93 -21.05 -7.10 -14.71
CA ALA A 93 -22.30 -7.81 -14.96
C ALA A 93 -22.11 -9.33 -15.10
N GLU A 94 -21.02 -9.77 -15.72
CA GLU A 94 -20.68 -11.19 -15.86
C GLU A 94 -20.22 -11.79 -14.51
N LEU A 95 -19.49 -11.02 -13.69
CA LEU A 95 -19.20 -11.43 -12.32
C LEU A 95 -20.48 -11.63 -11.52
N ARG A 96 -21.48 -10.77 -11.70
CA ARG A 96 -22.75 -10.87 -10.96
C ARG A 96 -23.52 -12.15 -11.29
N THR A 97 -23.52 -12.56 -12.55
CA THR A 97 -24.30 -13.72 -13.03
C THR A 97 -23.53 -15.04 -12.95
N ASN A 98 -22.20 -15.01 -12.85
CA ASN A 98 -21.42 -16.22 -12.63
C ASN A 98 -21.52 -16.69 -11.18
N HIS A 99 -22.39 -17.67 -10.95
CA HIS A 99 -22.55 -18.35 -9.66
C HIS A 99 -21.92 -19.75 -9.65
N ASN A 100 -21.22 -20.17 -10.71
CA ASN A 100 -20.67 -21.52 -10.79
C ASN A 100 -19.34 -21.61 -10.02
N PRO A 101 -19.29 -22.24 -8.83
CA PRO A 101 -18.07 -22.30 -8.03
C PRO A 101 -16.97 -23.15 -8.68
N SER A 102 -17.30 -24.03 -9.64
CA SER A 102 -16.30 -24.83 -10.36
C SER A 102 -15.63 -24.09 -11.51
N GLN A 103 -16.17 -22.93 -11.92
CA GLN A 103 -15.63 -22.10 -13.00
C GLN A 103 -15.60 -20.62 -12.58
N PRO A 104 -14.82 -20.29 -11.52
CA PRO A 104 -14.67 -18.92 -11.09
C PRO A 104 -14.01 -18.08 -12.18
N LEU A 105 -14.49 -16.83 -12.34
CA LEU A 105 -13.81 -15.83 -13.15
C LEU A 105 -12.60 -15.28 -12.38
N HIS A 106 -11.55 -14.95 -13.11
CA HIS A 106 -10.26 -14.48 -12.60
C HIS A 106 -9.82 -13.19 -13.31
N PRO A 107 -8.91 -12.41 -12.70
CA PRO A 107 -8.30 -11.26 -13.37
C PRO A 107 -7.66 -11.66 -14.70
N GLN A 108 -7.93 -10.87 -15.73
CA GLN A 108 -7.35 -11.05 -17.05
C GLN A 108 -5.83 -10.87 -17.01
N GLY A 109 -5.09 -11.72 -17.71
CA GLY A 109 -3.63 -11.69 -17.74
C GLY A 109 -2.96 -12.20 -16.45
N ALA A 110 -3.71 -12.82 -15.54
CA ALA A 110 -3.13 -13.38 -14.34
C ALA A 110 -2.21 -14.57 -14.64
N VAL A 111 -0.98 -14.52 -14.10
CA VAL A 111 -0.04 -15.65 -14.07
C VAL A 111 -0.64 -16.78 -13.24
N TRP A 112 -1.24 -16.41 -12.10
CA TRP A 112 -2.07 -17.27 -11.29
C TRP A 112 -3.10 -16.42 -10.55
N SER A 113 -4.22 -17.04 -10.18
CA SER A 113 -5.20 -16.41 -9.29
C SER A 113 -6.00 -17.47 -8.54
N HIS A 114 -6.34 -17.17 -7.28
CA HIS A 114 -7.16 -18.00 -6.41
C HIS A 114 -8.38 -17.23 -5.91
N VAL A 115 -9.47 -17.98 -5.71
CA VAL A 115 -10.64 -17.50 -4.97
C VAL A 115 -10.28 -17.41 -3.50
N LEU A 116 -10.64 -16.30 -2.87
CA LEU A 116 -10.56 -16.17 -1.42
C LEU A 116 -11.97 -16.27 -0.83
N ASP A 117 -12.06 -16.90 0.33
CA ASP A 117 -13.29 -17.06 1.12
C ASP A 117 -13.37 -16.10 2.32
N ALA A 118 -12.37 -15.23 2.46
CA ALA A 118 -12.26 -14.24 3.53
C ALA A 118 -11.59 -12.96 3.03
N GLU A 119 -11.80 -11.87 3.77
CA GLU A 119 -11.23 -10.56 3.47
C GLU A 119 -9.71 -10.53 3.74
N PRO A 120 -8.89 -10.11 2.77
CA PRO A 120 -7.47 -9.81 3.00
C PRO A 120 -7.30 -8.59 3.88
N LEU A 121 -6.45 -8.70 4.89
CA LEU A 121 -6.11 -7.61 5.81
C LEU A 121 -4.73 -7.02 5.56
N ALA A 122 -3.83 -7.80 4.95
CA ALA A 122 -2.49 -7.34 4.61
C ALA A 122 -1.85 -8.28 3.57
N LEU A 123 -0.90 -7.72 2.81
CA LEU A 123 -0.12 -8.42 1.79
C LEU A 123 1.31 -7.86 1.79
N GLY A 124 2.30 -8.73 1.84
CA GLY A 124 3.71 -8.40 1.64
C GLY A 124 4.36 -9.39 0.68
N VAL A 125 5.35 -8.89 -0.06
CA VAL A 125 6.08 -9.68 -1.06
C VAL A 125 7.57 -9.44 -0.89
N ALA A 126 8.32 -10.53 -0.89
CA ALA A 126 9.76 -10.57 -1.02
C ALA A 126 10.13 -11.39 -2.27
N LYS A 127 11.42 -11.45 -2.58
CA LYS A 127 11.91 -12.14 -3.79
C LYS A 127 11.44 -13.58 -3.94
N ASP A 128 11.39 -14.30 -2.83
CA ASP A 128 11.12 -15.73 -2.81
C ASP A 128 9.83 -16.08 -2.07
N GLU A 129 9.03 -15.09 -1.66
CA GLU A 129 7.89 -15.32 -0.78
C GLU A 129 6.79 -14.26 -0.89
N VAL A 130 5.56 -14.70 -0.75
CA VAL A 130 4.37 -13.86 -0.60
C VAL A 130 3.74 -14.19 0.75
N VAL A 131 3.53 -13.18 1.60
CA VAL A 131 2.83 -13.34 2.88
C VAL A 131 1.55 -12.53 2.86
N PHE A 132 0.45 -13.12 3.30
CA PHE A 132 -0.82 -12.40 3.44
C PHE A 132 -1.60 -12.85 4.66
N VAL A 133 -2.48 -11.97 5.11
CA VAL A 133 -3.35 -12.18 6.27
C VAL A 133 -4.79 -12.16 5.82
N LEU A 134 -5.56 -13.17 6.21
CA LEU A 134 -6.99 -13.26 5.96
C LEU A 134 -7.77 -13.14 7.27
N TRP A 135 -8.81 -12.31 7.27
CA TRP A 135 -9.71 -12.12 8.39
C TRP A 135 -10.32 -13.45 8.86
N ARG A 136 -10.13 -13.80 10.14
CA ARG A 136 -10.64 -15.03 10.78
C ARG A 136 -10.22 -16.34 10.11
N ARG A 137 -9.13 -16.33 9.33
CA ARG A 137 -8.61 -17.51 8.63
C ARG A 137 -7.17 -17.83 8.97
N GLY A 138 -6.32 -16.81 9.06
CA GLY A 138 -4.93 -16.99 9.44
C GLY A 138 -3.94 -16.16 8.65
N ILE A 139 -2.68 -16.54 8.76
CA ILE A 139 -1.54 -15.94 8.07
C ILE A 139 -0.92 -17.01 7.18
N TYR A 140 -0.64 -16.67 5.93
CA TYR A 140 -0.21 -17.63 4.92
C TYR A 140 1.10 -17.17 4.30
N GLY A 141 2.04 -18.10 4.13
CA GLY A 141 3.29 -17.90 3.39
C GLY A 141 3.30 -18.77 2.15
N LEU A 142 3.44 -18.15 0.98
CA LEU A 142 3.43 -18.80 -0.33
C LEU A 142 4.74 -18.53 -1.08
N THR A 143 5.09 -19.39 -2.03
CA THR A 143 6.06 -19.04 -3.06
C THR A 143 5.46 -18.02 -4.04
N PRO A 144 6.29 -17.32 -4.84
CA PRO A 144 5.85 -16.44 -5.92
C PRO A 144 4.92 -17.10 -6.95
N ASP A 145 4.93 -18.43 -7.05
CA ASP A 145 4.13 -19.25 -7.96
C ASP A 145 2.96 -19.96 -7.24
N ALA A 146 2.46 -19.36 -6.15
CA ALA A 146 1.29 -19.77 -5.40
C ALA A 146 1.35 -21.15 -4.71
N ARG A 147 2.54 -21.66 -4.39
CA ARG A 147 2.66 -22.88 -3.57
C ARG A 147 2.72 -22.52 -2.10
N GLU A 148 1.84 -23.10 -1.29
CA GLU A 148 1.88 -22.92 0.17
C GLU A 148 3.21 -23.45 0.74
N ARG A 149 3.89 -22.62 1.54
CA ARG A 149 5.07 -23.01 2.33
C ARG A 149 4.67 -23.34 3.76
N TRP A 150 3.85 -22.47 4.35
CA TRP A 150 3.37 -22.60 5.72
C TRP A 150 2.05 -21.84 5.87
N ARG A 151 1.30 -22.21 6.91
CA ARG A 151 0.09 -21.52 7.33
C ARG A 151 0.02 -21.47 8.85
N MET A 152 -0.38 -20.32 9.37
CA MET A 152 -0.53 -20.07 10.81
C MET A 152 -1.97 -19.68 11.12
N PRO A 153 -2.44 -19.94 12.36
CA PRO A 153 -3.73 -19.44 12.82
C PRO A 153 -3.76 -17.91 12.81
N GLU A 154 -4.94 -17.34 13.06
CA GLU A 154 -5.12 -15.89 13.22
C GLU A 154 -4.15 -15.32 14.26
N ALA A 155 -3.66 -14.11 14.00
CA ALA A 155 -2.82 -13.39 14.94
C ALA A 155 -3.59 -13.15 16.26
N THR A 156 -3.00 -13.61 17.36
CA THR A 156 -3.52 -13.37 18.71
C THR A 156 -2.70 -12.27 19.35
N TRP A 157 -3.34 -11.29 19.99
CA TRP A 157 -2.67 -10.08 20.49
C TRP A 157 -2.82 -9.96 22.00
N SER A 158 -1.73 -9.63 22.70
CA SER A 158 -1.70 -9.61 24.17
C SER A 158 -2.32 -8.32 24.76
N TYR A 159 -3.57 -8.01 24.42
CA TYR A 159 -4.26 -6.85 25.00
C TYR A 159 -4.79 -7.14 26.42
N PRO A 160 -4.54 -6.26 27.41
CA PRO A 160 -5.12 -6.41 28.74
C PRO A 160 -6.66 -6.36 28.74
N LYS A 161 -7.24 -5.60 27.80
CA LYS A 161 -8.69 -5.52 27.57
C LYS A 161 -8.95 -5.52 26.07
N ALA A 162 -9.76 -6.45 25.60
CA ALA A 162 -10.20 -6.47 24.21
C ALA A 162 -11.08 -5.25 23.94
N ARG A 163 -10.70 -4.42 22.96
CA ARG A 163 -11.54 -3.36 22.41
C ARG A 163 -11.92 -3.72 20.98
N PRO A 164 -13.11 -3.31 20.50
CA PRO A 164 -13.52 -3.57 19.14
C PRO A 164 -12.44 -3.17 18.13
N ARG A 165 -12.14 -4.05 17.17
CA ARG A 165 -11.20 -3.84 16.06
C ARG A 165 -9.72 -3.62 16.40
N ASN A 166 -9.33 -3.56 17.68
CA ASN A 166 -7.90 -3.40 18.03
C ASN A 166 -7.01 -4.55 17.53
N THR A 167 -7.60 -5.71 17.25
CA THR A 167 -6.90 -6.91 16.77
C THR A 167 -6.81 -7.01 15.24
N GLU A 168 -7.45 -6.09 14.51
CA GLU A 168 -7.41 -6.04 13.04
C GLU A 168 -5.98 -5.73 12.58
N THR A 169 -5.45 -6.54 11.67
CA THR A 169 -4.13 -6.26 11.06
C THR A 169 -4.30 -5.12 10.04
N ILE A 170 -3.46 -4.10 10.13
CA ILE A 170 -3.51 -2.90 9.27
C ILE A 170 -2.28 -2.75 8.37
N ALA A 171 -1.19 -3.44 8.67
CA ALA A 171 0.04 -3.38 7.89
C ALA A 171 0.83 -4.68 8.02
N LEU A 172 1.58 -4.99 6.97
CA LEU A 172 2.56 -6.06 6.93
C LEU A 172 3.78 -5.56 6.18
N HIS A 173 4.97 -5.77 6.77
CA HIS A 173 6.23 -5.42 6.14
C HIS A 173 7.18 -6.60 6.12
N MET A 174 7.84 -6.81 4.98
CA MET A 174 8.79 -7.90 4.77
C MET A 174 10.20 -7.44 5.12
N GLU A 175 10.92 -8.25 5.88
CA GLU A 175 12.34 -8.07 6.19
C GLU A 175 13.14 -9.27 5.62
N SER A 176 14.46 -9.29 5.85
CA SER A 176 15.34 -10.31 5.27
C SER A 176 15.00 -11.73 5.73
N THR A 177 14.81 -11.95 7.03
CA THR A 177 14.50 -13.26 7.63
C THR A 177 13.17 -13.29 8.38
N THR A 178 12.59 -12.12 8.61
CA THR A 178 11.37 -11.90 9.39
C THR A 178 10.36 -11.09 8.59
N PHE A 179 9.14 -11.03 9.08
CA PHE A 179 8.15 -10.05 8.65
C PHE A 179 7.43 -9.53 9.88
N THR A 180 6.89 -8.32 9.78
CA THR A 180 6.06 -7.74 10.85
C THR A 180 4.61 -7.67 10.40
N ILE A 181 3.70 -7.87 11.35
CA ILE A 181 2.29 -7.49 11.21
C ILE A 181 1.94 -6.50 12.31
N THR A 182 1.20 -5.45 11.95
CA THR A 182 0.77 -4.41 12.88
C THR A 182 -0.72 -4.44 13.06
N SER A 183 -1.17 -4.44 14.31
CA SER A 183 -2.58 -4.34 14.64
C SER A 183 -3.03 -2.89 14.78
N ARG A 184 -4.31 -2.65 14.50
CA ARG A 184 -4.98 -1.36 14.68
C ARG A 184 -4.86 -0.83 16.12
N GLY A 185 -4.74 -1.68 17.12
CA GLY A 185 -4.53 -1.25 18.51
C GLY A 185 -3.09 -0.88 18.87
N GLY A 186 -2.16 -0.91 17.91
CA GLY A 186 -0.78 -0.48 18.10
C GLY A 186 0.19 -1.55 18.57
N ARG A 187 -0.20 -2.83 18.59
CA ARG A 187 0.75 -3.95 18.80
C ARG A 187 1.35 -4.41 17.48
N VAL A 188 2.62 -4.78 17.51
CA VAL A 188 3.38 -5.31 16.39
C VAL A 188 3.89 -6.71 16.76
N GLN A 189 3.74 -7.65 15.85
CA GLN A 189 4.38 -8.96 15.96
C GLN A 189 5.46 -9.08 14.90
N ARG A 190 6.66 -9.46 15.32
CA ARG A 190 7.72 -9.92 14.43
C ARG A 190 7.64 -11.43 14.33
N ARG A 191 7.65 -11.96 13.10
CA ARG A 191 7.40 -13.36 12.80
C ARG A 191 8.47 -13.90 11.84
N SER A 192 8.78 -15.18 11.96
CA SER A 192 9.72 -15.90 11.10
C SER A 192 9.16 -16.04 9.69
N ARG A 193 9.95 -15.70 8.66
CA ARG A 193 9.57 -15.99 7.26
C ARG A 193 9.67 -17.47 6.91
N ALA A 194 10.50 -18.23 7.61
CA ALA A 194 10.67 -19.65 7.35
C ALA A 194 9.48 -20.49 7.83
N THR A 195 8.87 -20.10 8.96
CA THR A 195 7.85 -20.93 9.64
C THR A 195 6.52 -20.20 9.87
N GLY A 196 6.50 -18.87 9.75
CA GLY A 196 5.35 -18.04 10.14
C GLY A 196 5.20 -17.88 11.65
N GLU A 197 6.03 -18.51 12.48
CA GLU A 197 5.94 -18.44 13.95
C GLU A 197 6.26 -17.05 14.49
N MET A 198 5.61 -16.69 15.60
CA MET A 198 5.88 -15.43 16.28
C MET A 198 7.23 -15.51 16.99
N VAL A 199 8.11 -14.57 16.67
CA VAL A 199 9.40 -14.39 17.34
C VAL A 199 9.20 -13.55 18.60
N GLU A 200 8.46 -12.44 18.47
CA GLU A 200 8.15 -11.53 19.56
C GLU A 200 6.92 -10.67 19.27
N GLU A 201 6.42 -10.03 20.31
CA GLU A 201 5.36 -9.02 20.25
C GLU A 201 5.75 -7.81 21.10
N PHE A 202 5.55 -6.60 20.56
CA PHE A 202 5.78 -5.35 21.27
C PHE A 202 4.70 -4.31 20.95
N ILE A 203 4.69 -3.22 21.70
CA ILE A 203 3.81 -2.07 21.46
C ILE A 203 4.58 -1.08 20.60
N ALA A 204 4.00 -0.66 19.48
CA ALA A 204 4.58 0.37 18.63
C ALA A 204 4.77 1.67 19.44
N PRO A 205 5.94 2.34 19.35
CA PRO A 205 6.17 3.65 19.95
C PRO A 205 5.47 4.77 19.13
N GLY A 206 4.17 4.60 18.89
CA GLY A 206 3.32 5.44 18.05
C GLY A 206 2.33 6.29 18.85
N PRO A 207 1.34 6.90 18.17
CA PRO A 207 0.27 7.66 18.82
C PRO A 207 -0.53 6.79 19.80
N GLU A 208 -0.99 7.39 20.90
CA GLU A 208 -1.90 6.73 21.85
C GLU A 208 -3.36 6.70 21.33
N ALA A 209 -3.55 6.18 20.13
CA ALA A 209 -4.85 6.07 19.47
C ALA A 209 -4.86 4.87 18.51
N PRO A 210 -6.03 4.36 18.09
CA PRO A 210 -6.08 3.32 17.07
C PRO A 210 -5.34 3.76 15.80
N LEU A 211 -4.43 2.91 15.33
CA LEU A 211 -3.66 3.09 14.12
C LEU A 211 -4.51 2.81 12.88
N GLU A 212 -4.27 3.59 11.84
CA GLU A 212 -4.86 3.42 10.52
C GLU A 212 -3.82 2.92 9.52
N HIS A 213 -2.61 3.48 9.57
CA HIS A 213 -1.49 3.07 8.73
C HIS A 213 -0.20 2.89 9.53
N HIS A 214 0.63 1.99 9.04
CA HIS A 214 2.03 1.87 9.42
C HIS A 214 2.82 1.78 8.12
N PHE A 215 3.70 2.76 7.90
CA PHE A 215 4.66 2.77 6.80
C PHE A 215 6.04 2.45 7.34
N GLN A 216 6.84 1.72 6.55
CA GLN A 216 8.20 1.35 6.93
C GLN A 216 9.15 1.58 5.75
N HIS A 217 10.32 2.12 6.08
CA HIS A 217 11.49 2.16 5.21
C HIS A 217 12.71 1.86 6.07
N ASP A 218 13.34 0.70 5.85
CA ASP A 218 14.39 0.17 6.74
C ASP A 218 13.99 0.22 8.22
N ALA A 219 14.76 0.92 9.05
CA ALA A 219 14.50 1.10 10.49
C ALA A 219 13.62 2.34 10.79
N HIS A 220 13.18 3.06 9.76
CA HIS A 220 12.25 4.19 9.90
C HIS A 220 10.81 3.70 9.81
N HIS A 221 10.03 4.07 10.81
CA HIS A 221 8.60 3.76 10.90
C HIS A 221 7.80 5.04 10.95
N LEU A 222 6.68 5.08 10.25
CA LEU A 222 5.69 6.15 10.37
C LEU A 222 4.36 5.53 10.78
N TYR A 223 3.95 5.79 12.03
CA TYR A 223 2.65 5.35 12.56
C TYR A 223 1.63 6.47 12.41
N ALA A 224 0.56 6.21 11.67
CA ALA A 224 -0.56 7.13 11.49
C ALA A 224 -1.78 6.62 12.25
N SER A 225 -2.35 7.45 13.10
CA SER A 225 -3.59 7.14 13.81
C SER A 225 -4.83 7.52 13.02
N THR A 226 -5.95 6.89 13.37
CA THR A 226 -7.31 7.24 12.90
C THR A 226 -7.76 8.66 13.26
N ARG A 227 -6.97 9.41 14.05
CA ARG A 227 -7.22 10.81 14.39
C ARG A 227 -6.21 11.77 13.74
N GLY A 228 -5.40 11.29 12.81
CA GLY A 228 -4.42 12.11 12.10
C GLY A 228 -3.10 12.37 12.86
N ALA A 229 -2.94 11.85 14.07
CA ALA A 229 -1.63 11.90 14.72
C ALA A 229 -0.63 10.99 13.98
N LEU A 230 0.53 11.54 13.63
CA LEU A 230 1.64 10.90 12.93
C LEU A 230 2.88 10.89 13.84
N HIS A 231 3.45 9.72 14.11
CA HIS A 231 4.73 9.61 14.79
C HIS A 231 5.77 8.98 13.86
N TRP A 232 6.83 9.73 13.57
CA TRP A 232 8.02 9.20 12.91
C TRP A 232 8.96 8.63 13.97
N VAL A 233 9.32 7.36 13.82
CA VAL A 233 10.15 6.60 14.74
C VAL A 233 11.37 6.05 14.01
N HIS A 234 12.51 6.05 14.69
CA HIS A 234 13.72 5.36 14.26
C HIS A 234 14.41 4.72 15.46
N ASN A 235 14.68 3.41 15.41
CA ASN A 235 15.29 2.66 16.52
C ASN A 235 14.60 2.94 17.87
N ASP A 236 13.28 2.78 17.91
CA ASP A 236 12.40 3.03 19.06
C ASP A 236 12.34 4.48 19.59
N ASN A 237 13.06 5.42 18.95
CA ASN A 237 13.02 6.83 19.31
C ASN A 237 12.04 7.58 18.39
N ILE A 238 11.13 8.34 19.00
CA ILE A 238 10.23 9.22 18.25
C ILE A 238 11.02 10.46 17.81
N LEU A 239 11.26 10.58 16.50
CA LEU A 239 11.98 11.69 15.89
C LEU A 239 11.07 12.90 15.62
N ALA A 240 9.81 12.66 15.27
CA ALA A 240 8.83 13.73 15.06
C ALA A 240 7.41 13.29 15.43
N LYS A 241 6.61 14.23 15.93
CA LYS A 241 5.17 14.09 16.17
C LYS A 241 4.45 15.21 15.43
N VAL A 242 3.49 14.84 14.58
CA VAL A 242 2.76 15.78 13.74
C VAL A 242 1.27 15.44 13.76
N GLN A 243 0.43 16.45 13.67
CA GLN A 243 -1.01 16.28 13.53
C GLN A 243 -1.41 16.63 12.09
N SER A 244 -1.97 15.66 11.37
CA SER A 244 -2.58 15.87 10.05
C SER A 244 -3.99 16.46 10.20
N SER A 245 -4.46 17.15 9.17
CA SER A 245 -5.82 17.69 9.11
C SER A 245 -6.89 16.62 8.80
N GLY A 246 -6.48 15.42 8.38
CA GLY A 246 -7.38 14.29 8.18
C GLY A 246 -6.66 12.98 7.84
N PRO A 247 -7.36 12.01 7.22
CA PRO A 247 -6.80 10.71 6.88
C PRO A 247 -5.56 10.80 5.99
N ILE A 248 -4.65 9.85 6.16
CA ILE A 248 -3.44 9.73 5.36
C ILE A 248 -3.71 8.82 4.16
N GLN A 249 -3.33 9.25 2.96
CA GLN A 249 -3.50 8.47 1.74
C GLN A 249 -2.25 7.64 1.44
N SER A 250 -1.07 8.24 1.60
CA SER A 250 0.21 7.55 1.40
C SER A 250 1.36 8.26 2.10
N ALA A 251 2.45 7.52 2.30
CA ALA A 251 3.72 8.07 2.72
C ALA A 251 4.86 7.40 1.95
N THR A 252 5.85 8.20 1.57
CA THR A 252 7.03 7.78 0.80
C THR A 252 8.27 8.32 1.50
N TRP A 253 9.28 7.47 1.65
CA TRP A 253 10.59 7.90 2.12
C TRP A 253 11.32 8.69 1.03
N ASP A 254 11.82 9.89 1.38
CA ASP A 254 12.61 10.74 0.50
C ASP A 254 14.06 10.77 0.98
N GLU A 255 14.94 10.07 0.25
CA GLU A 255 16.37 9.99 0.54
C GLU A 255 17.06 11.36 0.58
N ARG A 256 16.54 12.34 -0.16
CA ARG A 256 17.15 13.68 -0.22
C ARG A 256 16.91 14.45 1.07
N TRP A 257 15.77 14.18 1.72
CA TRP A 257 15.42 14.75 3.02
C TRP A 257 15.78 13.83 4.19
N GLN A 258 16.13 12.56 3.94
CA GLN A 258 16.26 11.53 4.97
C GLN A 258 15.03 11.53 5.90
N GLY A 259 13.84 11.50 5.28
CA GLY A 259 12.58 11.72 5.95
C GLY A 259 11.36 11.27 5.16
N TRP A 260 10.19 11.43 5.77
CA TRP A 260 8.91 11.06 5.17
C TRP A 260 8.27 12.23 4.42
N ARG A 261 7.81 11.97 3.20
CA ARG A 261 6.79 12.77 2.54
C ARG A 261 5.45 12.06 2.65
N VAL A 262 4.41 12.80 3.02
CA VAL A 262 3.10 12.25 3.35
C VAL A 262 2.03 12.98 2.56
N ALA A 263 1.16 12.24 1.89
CA ALA A 263 -0.04 12.76 1.24
C ALA A 263 -1.24 12.47 2.15
N GLY A 264 -1.98 13.52 2.52
CA GLY A 264 -3.12 13.43 3.43
C GLY A 264 -4.33 14.18 2.91
N TRP A 265 -5.34 14.32 3.76
CA TRP A 265 -6.57 15.03 3.44
C TRP A 265 -6.31 16.51 3.13
N ARG A 266 -6.29 16.87 1.85
CA ARG A 266 -6.04 18.26 1.39
C ARG A 266 -4.74 18.86 1.91
N GLU A 267 -3.74 18.01 2.12
CA GLU A 267 -2.44 18.48 2.58
C GLU A 267 -1.31 17.52 2.17
N GLU A 268 -0.11 18.07 2.05
CA GLU A 268 1.13 17.29 2.07
C GLU A 268 1.95 17.65 3.32
N LEU A 269 2.71 16.68 3.83
CA LEU A 269 3.61 16.87 4.95
C LEU A 269 5.02 16.39 4.59
N LEU A 270 6.01 17.10 5.12
CA LEU A 270 7.42 16.70 5.11
C LEU A 270 7.88 16.52 6.56
N LEU A 271 8.37 15.35 6.91
CA LEU A 271 8.93 15.02 8.22
C LEU A 271 10.38 14.57 8.03
N SER A 272 11.32 15.47 8.32
CA SER A 272 12.76 15.19 8.35
C SER A 272 13.39 15.82 9.58
N GLN A 273 14.62 15.43 9.92
CA GLN A 273 15.34 16.05 11.04
C GLN A 273 15.67 17.52 10.77
N ARG A 274 15.79 17.90 9.49
CA ARG A 274 16.09 19.27 9.04
C ARG A 274 14.83 20.14 9.01
N LYS A 275 13.68 19.56 8.65
CA LYS A 275 12.42 20.27 8.43
C LYS A 275 11.21 19.38 8.72
N VAL A 276 10.30 19.92 9.53
CA VAL A 276 8.93 19.41 9.68
C VAL A 276 7.99 20.49 9.17
N ALA A 277 7.25 20.22 8.09
CA ALA A 277 6.40 21.20 7.44
C ALA A 277 5.11 20.57 6.90
N GLN A 278 4.09 21.41 6.74
CA GLN A 278 2.80 21.07 6.15
C GLN A 278 2.42 22.11 5.10
N HIS A 279 1.73 21.68 4.05
CA HIS A 279 1.18 22.56 3.03
C HIS A 279 -0.23 22.11 2.69
N ALA A 280 -1.17 23.05 2.65
CA ALA A 280 -2.56 22.79 2.34
C ALA A 280 -2.80 22.87 0.82
N TRP A 281 -3.64 21.98 0.32
CA TRP A 281 -4.07 21.92 -1.08
C TRP A 281 -5.60 22.06 -1.16
N ASP A 282 -6.10 22.59 -2.28
CA ASP A 282 -7.55 22.63 -2.53
C ASP A 282 -8.13 21.24 -2.85
N GLU A 283 -7.33 20.42 -3.55
CA GLU A 283 -7.64 19.03 -3.89
C GLU A 283 -6.93 18.04 -2.94
N ILE A 284 -7.29 16.75 -2.95
CA ILE A 284 -6.77 15.73 -2.03
C ILE A 284 -5.53 15.03 -2.63
N PRO A 285 -4.31 15.24 -2.08
CA PRO A 285 -3.14 14.48 -2.46
C PRO A 285 -3.34 12.98 -2.22
N MET A 286 -3.10 12.16 -3.24
CA MET A 286 -3.16 10.70 -3.15
C MET A 286 -1.78 10.09 -3.02
N ALA A 287 -0.80 10.60 -3.78
CA ALA A 287 0.56 10.07 -3.80
C ALA A 287 1.60 11.13 -4.11
N LEU A 288 2.82 10.91 -3.62
CA LEU A 288 4.00 11.69 -3.99
C LEU A 288 4.94 10.86 -4.86
N VAL A 289 5.40 11.45 -5.95
CA VAL A 289 6.37 10.85 -6.88
C VAL A 289 7.66 11.64 -6.82
N LEU A 290 8.69 11.02 -6.26
CA LEU A 290 10.03 11.58 -6.22
C LEU A 290 10.68 11.40 -7.59
N GLN A 291 10.98 12.51 -8.27
CA GLN A 291 11.85 12.57 -9.43
C GLN A 291 13.21 13.16 -9.01
N LYS A 292 14.21 13.13 -9.90
CA LYS A 292 15.57 13.55 -9.58
C LYS A 292 15.63 14.99 -9.05
N GLU A 293 14.95 15.91 -9.72
CA GLU A 293 15.05 17.35 -9.44
C GLU A 293 13.82 17.92 -8.73
N ARG A 294 12.67 17.29 -8.89
CA ARG A 294 11.39 17.74 -8.33
C ARG A 294 10.62 16.62 -7.66
N THR A 295 9.57 16.99 -6.93
CA THR A 295 8.60 16.05 -6.38
C THR A 295 7.24 16.42 -6.94
N LEU A 296 6.55 15.45 -7.49
CA LEU A 296 5.21 15.63 -8.03
C LEU A 296 4.17 15.02 -7.10
N ILE A 297 2.99 15.61 -7.08
CA ILE A 297 1.82 15.14 -6.33
C ILE A 297 0.78 14.69 -7.35
N LEU A 298 0.27 13.48 -7.16
CA LEU A 298 -0.93 12.99 -7.84
C LEU A 298 -2.14 13.23 -6.93
N PHE A 299 -3.15 13.93 -7.44
CA PHE A 299 -4.41 14.17 -6.75
C PHE A 299 -5.45 13.08 -7.06
N ASN A 300 -6.48 12.98 -6.23
CA ASN A 300 -7.62 12.05 -6.37
C ASN A 300 -8.52 12.32 -7.58
N ASP A 301 -8.42 13.49 -8.22
CA ASP A 301 -9.09 13.79 -9.49
C ASP A 301 -8.25 13.39 -10.72
N GLY A 302 -7.04 12.86 -10.50
CA GLY A 302 -6.10 12.45 -11.52
C GLY A 302 -5.16 13.55 -12.02
N SER A 303 -5.32 14.79 -11.54
CA SER A 303 -4.42 15.90 -11.87
C SER A 303 -3.08 15.80 -11.13
N TRP A 304 -2.10 16.59 -11.58
CA TRP A 304 -0.77 16.66 -11.01
C TRP A 304 -0.46 18.09 -10.57
N ALA A 305 0.42 18.22 -9.56
CA ALA A 305 1.12 19.48 -9.26
C ALA A 305 2.54 19.20 -8.79
N GLU A 306 3.37 20.24 -8.76
CA GLU A 306 4.65 20.17 -8.06
C GLU A 306 4.43 20.34 -6.55
N SER A 307 5.21 19.60 -5.75
CA SER A 307 5.20 19.74 -4.29
C SER A 307 5.66 21.12 -3.86
N ALA A 308 5.03 21.66 -2.82
CA ALA A 308 5.42 22.91 -2.19
C ALA A 308 6.74 22.81 -1.41
N PHE A 309 7.28 21.61 -1.22
CA PHE A 309 8.58 21.41 -0.59
C PHE A 309 9.65 21.13 -1.64
N GLU A 310 10.49 22.13 -1.85
CA GLU A 310 11.67 22.05 -2.71
C GLU A 310 12.61 20.90 -2.30
N THR A 311 13.37 20.42 -3.27
CA THR A 311 14.48 19.49 -3.04
C THR A 311 15.61 20.26 -2.35
N PRO A 312 16.20 19.77 -1.25
CA PRO A 312 17.26 20.49 -0.57
C PRO A 312 18.49 20.53 -1.49
N ASN A 313 19.12 21.71 -1.61
CA ASN A 313 20.36 21.87 -2.37
C ASN A 313 21.47 21.02 -1.72
N GLN A 314 22.25 20.31 -2.55
CA GLN A 314 23.38 19.48 -2.09
C GLN A 314 24.55 20.30 -1.51
N GLU A 315 24.42 21.63 -1.39
CA GLU A 315 25.47 22.54 -0.91
C GLU A 315 25.35 22.94 0.57
N GLU A 316 24.39 22.40 1.32
CA GLU A 316 24.25 22.64 2.78
C GLU A 316 24.65 21.41 3.63
N GLU A 317 25.81 20.80 3.31
CA GLU A 317 26.54 19.87 4.19
C GLU A 317 27.92 20.42 4.56
#